data_AF-A0A7W1PHE0-F1
#
_entry.id   AF-A0A7W1PHE0-F1
#
_cell.length_a   1.000
_cell.length_b   1.000
_cell.length_c   1.000
_cell.angle_alpha   90.00
_cell.angle_beta   90.00
_cell.angle_gamma   90.00
#
_symmetry.space_group_name_H-M   'P 1'
#
loop_
_entity.id
_entity.type
_entity.pdbx_description
1 polymer ?
#
loop_
_entity_poly.entity_id
_entity_poly.type
_entity_poly.pdbx_seq_one_letter_code
_entity_poly.pdbx_strand_id
1 'polypeptide(L)' 'MDALTNEHPLWTPGPERVAAAHLTQFMREVRAAHPGQPIGHDYASQWQWSVENPEAFWVAAWRYCSVVAETHNDG' A
#
# COMPACT_ATOMS: atom_id res chain seq x y z
N MET A 1 2.10 39.12 10.68
CA MET A 1 2.05 38.20 9.52
C MET A 1 1.97 36.81 10.10
N ASP A 2 0.76 36.38 10.46
CA ASP A 2 0.53 35.02 10.93
C ASP A 2 0.52 34.11 9.71
N ALA A 3 1.44 33.17 9.69
CA ALA A 3 1.56 32.20 8.61
C ALA A 3 0.24 31.41 8.52
N LEU A 4 -0.44 31.51 7.38
CA LEU A 4 -1.59 30.70 7.02
C LEU A 4 -1.12 29.26 6.70
N THR A 5 -0.50 28.57 7.65
CA THR A 5 -0.41 27.11 7.59
C THR A 5 -1.78 26.58 7.98
N ASN A 6 -2.60 26.31 6.97
CA ASN A 6 -3.88 25.65 7.16
C ASN A 6 -3.60 24.21 7.61
N GLU A 7 -3.50 24.00 8.92
CA GLU A 7 -3.16 22.70 9.55
C GLU A 7 -4.27 21.65 9.39
N HIS A 8 -5.39 22.02 8.78
CA HIS A 8 -6.52 21.14 8.55
C HIS A 8 -6.54 20.63 7.11
N PRO A 9 -6.69 19.32 6.90
CA PRO A 9 -6.79 18.76 5.56
C PRO A 9 -8.02 19.34 4.85
N LEU A 10 -7.85 19.71 3.57
CA LEU A 10 -8.96 20.17 2.72
C LEU A 10 -10.05 19.10 2.55
N TRP A 11 -9.67 17.83 2.71
CA TRP A 11 -10.57 16.69 2.57
C TRP A 11 -10.02 15.49 3.33
N THR A 12 -10.93 14.74 3.96
CA THR A 12 -10.65 13.44 4.59
C THR A 12 -11.68 12.43 4.10
N PRO A 13 -11.28 11.24 3.62
CA PRO A 13 -12.24 10.22 3.21
C PRO A 13 -13.04 9.70 4.41
N GLY A 14 -14.33 9.46 4.19
CA GLY A 14 -15.16 8.76 5.18
C GLY A 14 -14.72 7.30 5.37
N PRO A 15 -15.07 6.69 6.52
CA PRO A 15 -14.61 5.34 6.88
C PRO A 15 -15.04 4.26 5.87
N GLU A 16 -16.23 4.37 5.29
CA GLU A 16 -16.72 3.44 4.26
C GLU A 16 -15.85 3.46 3.01
N ARG A 17 -15.42 4.65 2.58
CA ARG A 17 -14.52 4.81 1.42
C ARG A 17 -13.15 4.19 1.71
N VAL A 18 -12.64 4.35 2.93
CA VAL A 18 -11.38 3.72 3.34
C VAL A 18 -11.53 2.20 3.35
N ALA A 19 -12.62 1.68 3.90
CA ALA A 19 -12.87 0.24 3.98
C ALA A 19 -13.01 -0.41 2.60
N ALA A 20 -13.65 0.27 1.64
CA ALA A 20 -13.88 -0.21 0.29
C ALA A 20 -12.68 -0.01 -0.67
N ALA A 21 -11.62 0.70 -0.26
CA ALA A 21 -10.47 0.94 -1.13
C ALA A 21 -9.66 -0.33 -1.40
N HIS A 22 -9.28 -0.57 -2.66
CA HIS A 22 -8.39 -1.68 -3.03
C HIS A 22 -7.07 -1.68 -2.23
N LEU A 23 -6.53 -0.49 -1.93
CA LEU A 23 -5.33 -0.37 -1.10
C LEU A 23 -5.52 -0.98 0.31
N THR A 24 -6.67 -0.75 0.93
CA THR A 24 -7.01 -1.31 2.24
C THR A 24 -7.11 -2.83 2.20
N GLN A 25 -7.72 -3.38 1.14
CA GLN A 25 -7.78 -4.82 0.92
C GLN A 25 -6.38 -5.40 0.67
N PHE A 26 -5.64 -4.84 -0.29
CA PHE A 26 -4.30 -5.27 -0.65
C PHE A 26 -3.36 -5.33 0.56
N MET A 27 -3.31 -4.27 1.37
CA MET A 27 -2.43 -4.24 2.53
C MET A 27 -2.87 -5.19 3.65
N ARG A 28 -4.16 -5.56 3.71
CA ARG A 28 -4.62 -6.65 4.59
C ARG A 28 -4.09 -8.01 4.13
N GLU A 29 -4.09 -8.27 2.82
CA GLU A 29 -3.57 -9.52 2.25
C GLU A 29 -2.04 -9.61 2.39
N VAL A 30 -1.32 -8.51 2.13
CA VAL A 30 0.13 -8.41 2.35
C VAL A 30 0.50 -8.70 3.80
N ARG A 31 -0.18 -8.07 4.78
CA ARG A 31 0.05 -8.37 6.20
C ARG A 31 -0.13 -9.84 6.54
N ALA A 32 -1.20 -10.45 6.04
CA ALA A 32 -1.50 -11.85 6.29
C ALA A 32 -0.44 -12.78 5.68
N ALA A 33 0.10 -12.43 4.51
CA ALA A 33 1.13 -13.21 3.81
C ALA A 33 2.54 -13.07 4.42
N HIS A 34 2.79 -12.01 5.20
CA HIS A 34 4.11 -11.68 5.76
C HIS A 34 4.07 -11.56 7.30
N PRO A 35 3.74 -12.64 8.03
CA PRO A 35 3.69 -12.60 9.49
C PRO A 35 5.05 -12.25 10.10
N GLY A 36 5.04 -11.39 11.12
CA GLY A 36 6.25 -10.94 11.83
C GLY A 36 6.99 -9.77 11.17
N GLN A 37 6.60 -9.35 9.97
CA GLN A 37 7.11 -8.12 9.36
C GLN A 37 6.46 -6.88 10.01
N PRO A 38 7.14 -5.72 10.05
CA PRO A 38 6.65 -4.49 10.69
C PRO A 38 5.58 -3.78 9.84
N ILE A 39 4.57 -4.51 9.38
CA ILE A 39 3.48 -4.02 8.54
C ILE A 39 2.27 -3.73 9.43
N GLY A 40 2.12 -2.49 9.88
CA GLY A 40 1.04 -2.06 10.77
C GLY A 40 -0.30 -1.86 10.06
N HIS A 41 -1.29 -1.42 10.85
CA HIS A 41 -2.65 -1.14 10.36
C HIS A 41 -2.79 0.27 9.76
N ASP A 42 -1.85 1.16 10.03
CA ASP A 42 -1.79 2.51 9.47
C ASP A 42 -1.05 2.55 8.13
N TYR A 43 -1.30 3.58 7.33
CA TYR A 43 -0.67 3.71 6.01
C TYR A 43 0.84 3.98 6.08
N ALA A 44 1.34 4.63 7.14
CA ALA A 44 2.75 5.02 7.22
C ALA A 44 3.66 3.79 7.38
N SER A 45 3.30 2.85 8.26
CA SER A 45 4.05 1.59 8.41
C SER A 45 3.99 0.72 7.16
N GLN A 46 2.82 0.67 6.49
CA GLN A 46 2.62 -0.05 5.24
C GLN A 46 3.48 0.52 4.10
N TRP A 47 3.51 1.84 3.97
CA TRP A 47 4.36 2.55 3.02
C TRP A 47 5.84 2.31 3.31
N GLN A 48 6.26 2.46 4.57
CA GLN A 48 7.66 2.24 4.95
C GLN A 48 8.12 0.83 4.57
N TRP A 49 7.33 -0.19 4.90
CA TRP A 49 7.64 -1.56 4.51
C TRP A 49 7.76 -1.74 3.00
N SER A 50 6.86 -1.10 2.21
CA SER A 50 6.90 -1.19 0.74
C SER A 50 8.18 -0.62 0.13
N VAL A 51 8.73 0.44 0.73
CA VAL A 51 9.96 1.10 0.28
C VAL A 51 11.18 0.30 0.72
N GLU A 52 11.16 -0.27 1.93
CA GLU A 52 12.26 -1.08 2.46
C GLU A 52 12.32 -2.50 1.84
N ASN A 53 11.19 -3.02 1.34
CA ASN A 53 11.07 -4.38 0.81
C ASN A 53 10.46 -4.39 -0.61
N PRO A 54 11.10 -3.72 -1.60
CA PRO A 54 10.51 -3.53 -2.92
C PRO A 54 10.28 -4.84 -3.67
N GLU A 55 11.14 -5.84 -3.52
CA GLU A 55 10.97 -7.16 -4.17
C GLU A 55 9.69 -7.86 -3.70
N ALA A 56 9.52 -8.01 -2.37
CA ALA A 56 8.33 -8.63 -1.80
C ALA A 56 7.06 -7.83 -2.13
N PHE A 57 7.14 -6.50 -2.05
CA PHE A 57 6.04 -5.60 -2.40
C PHE A 57 5.59 -5.77 -3.85
N TRP A 58 6.52 -5.73 -4.81
CA TRP A 58 6.17 -5.80 -6.23
C TRP A 58 5.67 -7.18 -6.63
N VAL A 59 6.19 -8.26 -6.04
CA VAL A 59 5.62 -9.61 -6.25
C VAL A 59 4.17 -9.66 -5.74
N ALA A 60 3.89 -9.11 -4.56
CA ALA A 60 2.53 -9.08 -4.03
C ALA A 60 1.59 -8.21 -4.89
N ALA A 61 2.04 -7.03 -5.32
CA ALA A 61 1.26 -6.13 -6.18
C ALA A 61 0.96 -6.78 -7.54
N TRP A 62 1.93 -7.45 -8.14
CA TRP A 62 1.76 -8.17 -9.41
C TRP A 62 0.69 -9.25 -9.30
N ARG A 63 0.75 -10.06 -8.23
CA ARG A 63 -0.22 -11.12 -7.94
C ARG A 63 -1.62 -10.55 -7.68
N TYR A 64 -1.72 -9.51 -6.84
CA TYR A 64 -2.99 -8.87 -6.49
C TYR A 64 -3.68 -8.29 -7.73
N CYS A 65 -2.92 -7.60 -8.59
CA CYS A 65 -3.44 -7.01 -9.82
C CYS A 65 -3.62 -8.05 -10.95
N SER A 66 -3.31 -9.32 -10.73
CA SER A 66 -3.37 -10.40 -11.74
C SER A 66 -2.65 -10.03 -13.04
N VAL A 67 -1.50 -9.36 -12.93
CA VAL A 67 -0.75 -8.89 -14.11
C VAL A 67 -0.25 -10.12 -14.89
N VAL A 68 -0.48 -10.11 -16.20
CA VAL A 68 0.00 -11.13 -17.14
C VAL A 68 1.15 -10.51 -17.93
N ALA A 69 2.33 -11.14 -17.93
CA ALA A 69 3.44 -10.75 -18.79
C ALA A 69 3.86 -11.92 -19.68
N GLU A 70 4.24 -11.61 -20.91
CA GLU A 70 5.02 -12.51 -21.75
C GLU A 70 6.46 -12.55 -21.23
N THR A 71 6.99 -13.75 -21.01
CA THR A 71 8.41 -13.93 -20.77
C THR A 71 9.12 -13.70 -22.10
N HIS A 72 9.89 -12.62 -22.24
CA HIS A 72 10.87 -12.55 -23.33
C HIS A 72 11.88 -13.66 -23.07
N ASN A 73 11.89 -14.68 -23.93
CA ASN A 73 12.84 -15.78 -23.83
C ASN A 73 14.22 -15.24 -24.25
N ASP A 74 15.02 -14.82 -23.28
CA ASP A 74 16.46 -14.62 -23.47
C ASP A 74 17.04 -16.00 -23.79
N GLY A 75 17.33 -16.23 -25.08
CA GLY A 75 17.91 -17.46 -25.62
C GLY A 75 19.38 -17.64 -25.29
#